data_AF-E0YDN3-F1
#
_entry.id   AF-E0YDN3-F1
#
_cell.length_a   1.000
_cell.length_b   1.000
_cell.length_c   1.000
_cell.angle_alpha   90.00
_cell.angle_beta   90.00
_cell.angle_gamma   90.00
#
_symmetry.space_group_name_H-M   'P 1'
#
loop_
_entity.id
_entity.type
_entity.pdbx_description
1 polymer ?
#
loop_
_entity_poly.entity_id
_entity_poly.type
_entity_poly.pdbx_seq_one_letter_code
_entity_poly.pdbx_strand_id
1 'polypeptide(L)'
;MFRLALIAALFCAYAYTEPIPPQFKANPILCTFCKETVDIIAPELDKSYPEIEKAFLIACKHFFSFLPDGDKQCEEIANKVIKPIKEALEQGVTSEDVCKKILAC
;
A
#
# COMPACT_ATOMS: atom_id res chain seq x y z
N MET A 1 39.45 3.52 20.72
CA MET A 1 38.11 4.12 20.56
C MET A 1 37.71 4.24 19.08
N PHE A 2 38.55 4.79 18.18
CA PHE A 2 38.26 4.86 16.73
C PHE A 2 38.06 3.52 16.00
N ARG A 3 38.78 2.46 16.41
CA ARG A 3 38.68 1.12 15.78
C ARG A 3 37.34 0.41 16.05
N LEU A 4 36.67 0.71 17.17
CA LEU A 4 35.35 0.15 17.50
C LEU A 4 34.23 0.83 16.70
N ALA A 5 34.39 2.12 16.38
CA ALA A 5 33.43 2.87 15.57
C ALA A 5 33.39 2.40 14.10
N LEU A 6 34.53 1.98 13.54
CA LEU A 6 34.61 1.48 12.17
C LEU A 6 33.94 0.10 11.99
N ILE A 7 33.93 -0.73 13.03
CA ILE A 7 33.31 -2.06 12.99
C ILE A 7 31.78 -1.94 13.08
N ALA A 8 31.26 -0.97 13.83
CA ALA A 8 29.83 -0.71 13.92
C ALA A 8 29.23 -0.20 12.58
N ALA A 9 29.98 0.63 11.84
CA ALA A 9 29.54 1.14 10.53
C ALA A 9 29.44 0.03 9.46
N LEU A 10 30.29 -0.99 9.55
CA LEU A 10 30.24 -2.14 8.62
C LEU A 10 29.05 -3.06 8.92
N PHE A 11 28.65 -3.24 10.18
CA PHE A 11 27.46 -4.06 10.51
C PHE A 11 26.14 -3.40 10.10
N CYS A 12 26.05 -2.06 10.12
CA CYS A 12 24.85 -1.37 9.65
C CYS A 12 24.62 -1.52 8.13
N ALA A 13 25.65 -1.75 7.32
CA ALA A 13 25.47 -1.92 5.88
C ALA A 13 24.94 -3.31 5.48
N TYR A 14 25.21 -4.34 6.29
CA TYR A 14 24.82 -5.73 5.98
C TYR A 14 23.40 -6.10 6.41
N ALA A 15 22.76 -5.32 7.28
CA ALA A 15 21.42 -5.62 7.78
C ALA A 15 20.28 -5.22 6.82
N TYR A 16 20.55 -4.60 5.67
CA TYR A 16 19.52 -4.08 4.75
C TYR A 16 19.37 -4.84 3.44
N THR A 17 20.12 -5.93 3.25
CA THR A 17 19.98 -6.76 2.05
C THR A 17 19.58 -8.19 2.43
N GLU A 18 18.53 -8.34 3.24
CA GLU A 18 17.81 -9.61 3.22
C GLU A 18 17.03 -9.66 1.91
N PRO A 19 17.32 -10.62 1.00
CA PRO A 19 16.55 -10.77 -0.21
C PRO A 19 15.10 -11.06 0.19
N ILE A 20 14.20 -10.17 -0.20
CA ILE A 20 12.76 -10.34 -0.02
C ILE A 20 12.41 -11.76 -0.50
N PRO A 21 11.86 -12.63 0.37
CA PRO A 21 11.61 -14.01 -0.01
C PRO A 21 10.74 -14.06 -1.27
N PRO A 22 10.90 -15.07 -2.16
CA PRO A 22 10.23 -15.09 -3.46
C PRO A 22 8.70 -14.89 -3.40
N GLN A 23 8.06 -15.34 -2.33
CA GLN A 23 6.63 -15.17 -2.07
C GLN A 23 6.21 -13.73 -1.74
N PHE A 24 7.16 -12.86 -1.42
CA PHE A 24 6.97 -11.44 -1.16
C PHE A 24 7.55 -10.57 -2.30
N LYS A 25 7.99 -11.17 -3.42
CA LYS A 25 8.35 -10.40 -4.60
C LYS A 25 7.15 -9.54 -4.99
N ALA A 26 7.37 -8.24 -5.09
CA ALA A 26 6.37 -7.28 -5.56
C ALA A 26 5.65 -7.83 -6.78
N ASN A 27 4.34 -8.03 -6.66
CA ASN A 27 3.51 -8.44 -7.79
C ASN A 27 3.19 -7.16 -8.57
N PRO A 28 3.67 -6.99 -9.82
CA PRO A 28 3.48 -5.75 -10.56
C PRO A 28 2.00 -5.35 -10.69
N ILE A 29 1.11 -6.35 -10.79
CA ILE A 29 -0.34 -6.12 -10.87
C ILE A 29 -0.85 -5.57 -9.53
N LEU A 30 -0.45 -6.20 -8.41
CA LEU A 30 -0.85 -5.75 -7.07
C LEU A 30 -0.28 -4.36 -6.75
N CYS A 31 0.95 -4.08 -7.18
CA CYS A 31 1.59 -2.78 -7.04
C CYS A 31 0.82 -1.69 -7.80
N THR A 32 0.41 -1.95 -9.05
CA THR A 32 -0.44 -1.04 -9.82
C THR A 32 -1.78 -0.82 -9.13
N PHE A 33 -2.47 -1.87 -8.70
CA PHE A 33 -3.75 -1.72 -7.98
C PHE A 33 -3.62 -0.91 -6.70
N CYS A 34 -2.54 -1.10 -5.94
CA CYS A 34 -2.29 -0.30 -4.76
C CYS A 34 -2.11 1.19 -5.11
N LYS A 35 -1.31 1.50 -6.13
CA LYS A 35 -1.09 2.89 -6.55
C LYS A 35 -2.39 3.57 -6.99
N GLU A 36 -3.18 2.90 -7.82
CA GLU A 36 -4.51 3.38 -8.24
C GLU A 36 -5.43 3.61 -7.02
N THR A 37 -5.40 2.70 -6.04
CA THR A 37 -6.19 2.85 -4.81
C THR A 37 -5.73 4.07 -3.99
N VAL A 38 -4.42 4.29 -3.89
CA VAL A 38 -3.87 5.47 -3.22
C VAL A 38 -4.26 6.75 -3.98
N ASP A 39 -4.22 6.75 -5.30
CA ASP A 39 -4.59 7.90 -6.14
C ASP A 39 -6.08 8.25 -6.03
N ILE A 40 -6.94 7.28 -5.69
CA ILE A 40 -8.35 7.51 -5.35
C ILE A 40 -8.50 8.12 -3.95
N ILE A 41 -7.73 7.66 -2.97
CA ILE A 41 -7.89 8.04 -1.55
C ILE A 41 -7.18 9.38 -1.23
N ALA A 42 -6.01 9.63 -1.81
CA ALA A 42 -5.20 10.81 -1.53
C ALA A 42 -5.90 12.17 -1.76
N PRO A 43 -6.69 12.38 -2.84
CA PRO A 43 -7.44 13.62 -3.00
C PRO A 43 -8.64 13.74 -2.06
N GLU A 44 -9.00 12.67 -1.33
CA GLU A 44 -10.19 12.56 -0.51
C GLU A 44 -9.90 12.50 1.01
N LEU A 45 -8.69 12.93 1.42
CA LEU A 45 -8.23 12.82 2.81
C LEU A 45 -9.05 13.64 3.82
N ASP A 46 -9.71 14.71 3.38
CA ASP A 46 -10.58 15.54 4.21
C ASP A 46 -11.99 14.97 4.35
N LYS A 47 -12.35 13.96 3.54
CA LYS A 47 -13.67 13.35 3.55
C LYS A 47 -13.82 12.24 4.59
N SER A 48 -15.07 11.93 4.91
CA SER A 48 -15.41 10.82 5.78
C SER A 48 -15.15 9.46 5.12
N TYR A 49 -14.92 8.42 5.92
CA TYR A 49 -14.75 7.05 5.40
C TYR A 49 -15.84 6.59 4.43
N PRO A 50 -17.15 6.83 4.69
CA PRO A 50 -18.21 6.46 3.74
C PRO A 50 -18.12 7.17 2.38
N GLU A 51 -17.64 8.41 2.34
CA GLU A 51 -17.47 9.15 1.08
C GLU A 51 -16.31 8.61 0.25
N ILE A 52 -15.20 8.28 0.90
CA ILE A 52 -14.04 7.63 0.26
C ILE A 52 -14.43 6.23 -0.24
N GLU A 53 -15.17 5.48 0.59
CA GLU A 53 -15.69 4.15 0.23
C GLU A 53 -16.56 4.21 -1.03
N LYS A 54 -17.43 5.21 -1.15
CA LYS A 54 -18.23 5.42 -2.35
C LYS A 54 -17.37 5.64 -3.59
N ALA A 55 -16.33 6.49 -3.51
CA ALA A 55 -15.43 6.75 -4.63
C ALA A 55 -14.64 5.50 -5.03
N PHE A 56 -14.12 4.77 -4.03
CA PHE A 56 -13.43 3.51 -4.22
C PHE A 56 -14.31 2.45 -4.89
N LEU A 57 -15.55 2.26 -4.41
CA LEU A 57 -16.47 1.27 -4.97
C LEU A 57 -16.84 1.58 -6.43
N ILE A 58 -16.97 2.84 -6.82
CA ILE A 58 -17.22 3.21 -8.23
C ILE A 58 -16.07 2.74 -9.11
N ALA A 59 -14.83 3.04 -8.74
CA ALA A 59 -13.65 2.64 -9.49
C ALA A 59 -13.49 1.11 -9.49
N CYS A 60 -13.60 0.48 -8.31
CA CYS A 60 -13.43 -0.95 -8.14
C CYS A 60 -14.45 -1.75 -8.96
N LYS A 61 -15.74 -1.36 -8.93
CA LYS A 61 -16.78 -2.02 -9.71
C LYS A 61 -16.59 -1.86 -11.21
N HIS A 62 -16.05 -0.73 -11.66
CA HIS A 62 -15.68 -0.57 -13.07
C HIS A 62 -14.62 -1.61 -13.47
N PHE A 63 -13.58 -1.78 -12.64
CA PHE A 63 -12.52 -2.77 -12.87
C PHE A 63 -13.00 -4.22 -12.78
N PHE A 64 -13.85 -4.55 -11.81
CA PHE A 64 -14.30 -5.93 -11.57
C PHE A 64 -15.68 -6.26 -12.13
N SER A 65 -16.25 -5.40 -12.99
CA SER A 65 -17.56 -5.59 -13.62
C SER A 65 -17.71 -6.91 -14.40
N PHE A 66 -16.59 -7.48 -14.83
CA PHE A 66 -16.55 -8.74 -15.56
C PHE A 66 -16.50 -9.98 -14.65
N LEU A 67 -16.29 -9.82 -13.34
CA LEU A 67 -16.20 -10.93 -12.40
C LEU A 67 -17.57 -11.24 -11.76
N PRO A 68 -17.91 -12.53 -11.61
CA PRO A 68 -18.99 -12.91 -10.70
C PRO A 68 -18.62 -12.45 -9.28
N ASP A 69 -19.61 -11.87 -8.59
CA ASP A 69 -19.46 -11.30 -7.25
C ASP A 69 -18.42 -10.15 -7.13
N GLY A 70 -18.11 -9.45 -8.24
CA GLY A 70 -17.19 -8.31 -8.25
C GLY A 70 -17.56 -7.22 -7.25
N ASP A 71 -18.86 -6.95 -7.08
CA ASP A 71 -19.38 -5.99 -6.11
C ASP A 71 -19.01 -6.36 -4.66
N LYS A 72 -19.22 -7.63 -4.29
CA LYS A 72 -18.89 -8.13 -2.95
C LYS A 72 -17.38 -8.12 -2.71
N GLN A 73 -16.59 -8.50 -3.72
CA GLN A 73 -15.13 -8.41 -3.63
C GLN A 73 -14.67 -6.96 -3.41
N CYS A 74 -15.28 -6.00 -4.09
CA CYS A 74 -14.99 -4.58 -3.89
C CYS A 74 -15.28 -4.10 -2.47
N GLU A 75 -16.40 -4.51 -1.87
CA GLU A 75 -16.73 -4.20 -0.48
C GLU A 75 -15.70 -4.82 0.48
N GLU A 76 -15.30 -6.07 0.25
CA GLU A 76 -14.28 -6.74 1.07
C GLU A 76 -12.90 -6.06 0.96
N ILE A 77 -12.54 -5.58 -0.23
CA ILE A 77 -11.29 -4.83 -0.43
C ILE A 77 -11.38 -3.47 0.26
N ALA A 78 -12.46 -2.72 0.07
CA ALA A 78 -12.67 -1.39 0.67
C ALA A 78 -12.46 -1.43 2.19
N ASN A 79 -13.07 -2.41 2.86
CA ASN A 79 -12.97 -2.64 4.29
C ASN A 79 -11.54 -2.93 4.78
N LYS A 80 -10.68 -3.46 3.90
CA LYS A 80 -9.29 -3.81 4.23
C LYS A 80 -8.32 -2.68 3.93
N VAL A 81 -8.55 -1.89 2.88
CA VAL A 81 -7.52 -0.99 2.32
C VAL A 81 -7.75 0.48 2.64
N ILE A 82 -9.00 0.94 2.75
CA ILE A 82 -9.29 2.39 2.85
C ILE A 82 -8.72 2.96 4.14
N LYS A 83 -9.03 2.35 5.28
CA LYS A 83 -8.55 2.80 6.59
C LYS A 83 -7.02 2.87 6.68
N PRO A 84 -6.27 1.78 6.44
CA PRO A 84 -4.81 1.82 6.58
C PRO A 84 -4.14 2.75 5.57
N ILE A 85 -4.68 2.90 4.36
CA ILE A 85 -4.13 3.84 3.37
C ILE A 85 -4.37 5.29 3.82
N LYS A 86 -5.60 5.64 4.21
CA LYS A 86 -5.94 6.99 4.69
C LYS A 86 -5.08 7.38 5.90
N GLU A 87 -4.99 6.51 6.90
CA GLU A 87 -4.19 6.76 8.12
C GLU A 87 -2.70 6.93 7.79
N ALA A 88 -2.16 6.17 6.83
CA ALA A 88 -0.76 6.31 6.44
C ALA A 88 -0.50 7.64 5.70
N LEU A 89 -1.39 8.03 4.79
CA LEU A 89 -1.29 9.30 4.08
C LEU A 89 -1.42 10.51 5.03
N GLU A 90 -2.32 10.44 6.02
CA GLU A 90 -2.45 11.46 7.08
C GLU A 90 -1.18 11.57 7.94
N GLN A 91 -0.45 10.48 8.12
CA GLN A 91 0.84 10.45 8.81
C GLN A 91 2.00 10.95 7.93
N GLY A 92 1.73 11.40 6.71
CA GLY A 92 2.73 11.92 5.77
C GLY A 92 3.50 10.83 5.02
N VAL A 93 3.01 9.58 5.01
CA VAL A 93 3.61 8.52 4.21
C VAL A 93 3.31 8.77 2.73
N THR A 94 4.32 8.64 1.86
CA THR A 94 4.14 8.84 0.42
C THR A 94 3.37 7.68 -0.22
N SER A 95 2.73 7.91 -1.37
CA SER A 95 2.00 6.87 -2.10
C SER A 95 2.86 5.64 -2.42
N GLU A 96 4.14 5.85 -2.72
CA GLU A 96 5.09 4.76 -2.99
C GLU A 96 5.39 3.94 -1.73
N ASP A 97 5.56 4.61 -0.58
CA ASP A 97 5.88 3.96 0.68
C ASP A 97 4.68 3.24 1.29
N VAL A 98 3.45 3.74 1.08
CA VAL A 98 2.21 3.03 1.48
C VAL A 98 2.16 1.66 0.80
N CYS A 99 2.40 1.61 -0.51
CA CYS A 99 2.34 0.36 -1.27
C CYS A 99 3.47 -0.62 -0.92
N LYS A 100 4.67 -0.11 -0.59
CA LYS A 100 5.77 -0.92 -0.04
C LYS A 100 5.43 -1.48 1.34
N LYS A 101 4.81 -0.68 2.21
CA LYS A 101 4.48 -1.06 3.58
C LYS A 101 3.47 -2.21 3.65
N ILE A 102 2.56 -2.30 2.67
CA ILE A 102 1.59 -3.39 2.58
C ILE A 102 2.08 -4.56 1.70
N LEU A 103 3.35 -4.54 1.28
CA LEU A 103 3.98 -5.57 0.42
C LEU A 103 3.25 -5.76 -0.93
N ALA A 104 2.60 -4.71 -1.42
CA ALA A 104 2.01 -4.67 -2.76
C ALA A 104 3.06 -4.31 -3.81
N CYS A 105 3.98 -3.41 -3.42
CA CYS A 105 5.26 -3.11 -4.02
C CYS A 105 6.36 -3.42 -2.98
#